data_AF-A0A1F3BQT0-F1
#
_entry.id   AF-A0A1F3BQT0-F1
#
_cell.length_a   1.000
_cell.length_b   1.000
_cell.length_c   1.000
_cell.angle_alpha   90.00
_cell.angle_beta   90.00
_cell.angle_gamma   90.00
#
_symmetry.space_group_name_H-M   'P 1'
#
loop_
_entity.id
_entity.type
_entity.pdbx_description
1 polymer ?
#
loop_
_entity_poly.entity_id
_entity_poly.type
_entity_poly.pdbx_seq_one_letter_code
_entity_poly.pdbx_strand_id
1 'polypeptide(L)' 'MPDEIDRKLIDKRVVQRYLEKGRLDDKEYEKYMKSLPDLAEQAVPIESAFDGDLDDEPEDEGSQAAEGEKQS' A
#
# COMPACT_ATOMS: atom_id res chain seq x y z
N MET A 1 30.01 8.66 -15.79
CA MET A 1 29.56 7.30 -15.40
C MET A 1 28.19 7.51 -14.78
N PRO A 2 27.13 6.77 -15.16
CA PRO A 2 25.82 7.00 -14.54
C PRO A 2 26.02 6.76 -13.04
N ASP A 3 25.77 7.80 -12.25
CA ASP A 3 26.01 7.77 -10.81
C ASP A 3 25.23 6.59 -10.22
N GLU A 4 25.92 5.73 -9.46
CA GLU A 4 25.31 4.56 -8.84
C GLU A 4 24.16 5.00 -7.94
N ILE A 5 22.94 4.60 -8.28
CA ILE A 5 21.75 4.89 -7.47
C ILE A 5 21.93 4.23 -6.10
N ASP A 6 21.87 5.03 -5.03
CA ASP A 6 21.97 4.50 -3.67
C ASP A 6 20.75 3.60 -3.38
N ARG A 7 21.02 2.31 -3.19
CA ARG A 7 20.01 1.27 -2.95
C ARG A 7 19.15 1.56 -1.72
N LYS A 8 19.66 2.33 -0.75
CA LYS A 8 18.91 2.74 0.44
C LYS A 8 17.72 3.63 0.08
N LEU A 9 17.73 4.24 -1.11
CA LEU A 9 16.68 5.14 -1.58
C LEU A 9 15.55 4.40 -2.31
N ILE A 10 15.65 3.08 -2.52
CA ILE A 10 14.80 2.29 -3.45
C ILE A 10 13.62 1.58 -2.76
N ASP A 11 13.54 1.63 -1.42
CA ASP A 11 12.34 1.16 -0.69
C ASP A 11 11.12 2.03 -1.05
N LYS A 12 9.95 1.43 -1.32
CA LYS A 12 8.71 2.13 -1.74
C LYS A 12 8.42 3.39 -0.93
N ARG A 13 8.48 3.33 0.40
CA ARG A 13 8.14 4.47 1.28
C ARG A 13 9.26 5.51 1.29
N VAL A 14 10.50 5.06 1.11
CA VAL A 14 11.68 5.91 1.09
C VAL A 14 11.79 6.66 -0.24
N VAL A 15 11.58 5.96 -1.36
CA VAL A 15 11.48 6.53 -2.71
C VAL A 15 10.49 7.68 -2.70
N GLN A 16 9.24 7.43 -2.28
CA GLN A 16 8.19 8.45 -2.31
C GLN A 16 8.61 9.71 -1.54
N ARG A 17 9.11 9.53 -0.31
CA ARG A 17 9.62 10.62 0.52
C ARG A 17 10.81 11.36 -0.12
N TYR A 18 11.66 10.66 -0.86
CA TYR A 18 12.86 11.26 -1.47
C TYR A 18 12.60 11.93 -2.80
N LEU A 19 11.61 11.48 -3.57
CA LEU A 19 11.08 12.22 -4.71
C LEU A 19 10.47 13.55 -4.23
N GLU A 20 9.62 13.51 -3.19
CA GLU A 20 9.05 14.72 -2.57
C GLU A 20 10.11 15.70 -2.05
N LYS A 21 11.25 15.19 -1.57
CA LYS A 21 12.36 15.99 -1.05
C LYS A 21 13.41 16.35 -2.10
N GLY A 22 13.24 15.94 -3.36
CA GLY A 22 14.20 16.17 -4.44
C GLY A 22 15.55 15.49 -4.23
N ARG A 23 15.62 14.44 -3.41
CA ARG A 23 16.82 13.63 -3.19
C ARG A 23 16.98 12.49 -4.19
N LEU A 24 15.91 12.18 -4.91
CA LEU A 24 15.87 11.21 -5.99
C LEU A 24 15.23 11.91 -7.19
N ASP A 25 15.78 11.72 -8.39
CA ASP A 25 15.20 12.26 -9.62
C ASP A 25 14.15 11.29 -10.17
N ASP A 26 12.98 11.84 -10.53
CA ASP A 26 11.84 11.08 -11.05
C ASP A 26 12.21 10.27 -12.30
N LYS A 27 13.00 10.83 -13.21
CA LYS A 27 13.36 10.19 -14.48
C LYS A 27 14.38 9.07 -14.27
N GLU A 28 15.32 9.26 -13.34
CA GLU A 28 16.27 8.22 -12.98
C GLU A 28 15.57 7.04 -12.30
N TYR A 29 14.64 7.32 -11.38
CA TYR A 29 13.83 6.28 -10.75
C TYR A 29 12.98 5.51 -11.78
N GLU A 30 12.34 6.21 -12.71
CA GLU A 30 11.56 5.59 -13.78
C GLU A 30 12.43 4.70 -14.68
N LYS A 31 13.63 5.17 -15.06
CA LYS A 31 14.59 4.40 -15.84
C LYS A 31 15.06 3.15 -15.09
N TYR A 32 15.30 3.26 -13.79
CA TYR A 32 15.67 2.13 -12.94
C TYR A 32 14.54 1.10 -12.86
N MET A 33 13.30 1.53 -12.61
CA MET A 33 12.13 0.65 -12.58
C MET A 33 11.96 -0.13 -13.89
N LYS A 34 12.17 0.52 -15.05
CA LYS A 34 12.14 -0.13 -16.36
C LYS A 34 13.31 -1.09 -16.62
N SER A 35 14.42 -0.94 -15.90
CA SER A 35 15.58 -1.81 -16.02
C SER A 35 15.47 -3.10 -15.21
N LEU A 36 14.51 -3.18 -14.28
CA LEU A 36 14.29 -4.36 -13.47
C LEU A 36 13.76 -5.52 -14.33
N PRO A 37 14.27 -6.75 -14.14
CA PRO A 37 13.74 -7.91 -14.84
C PRO A 37 12.30 -8.20 -14.38
N ASP A 38 11.46 -8.65 -15.31
CA ASP A 38 10.16 -9.20 -14.95
C ASP A 38 10.37 -10.55 -14.25
N LEU A 39 9.87 -10.65 -13.03
CA LEU A 39 9.98 -11.82 -12.16
C LEU A 39 8.62 -12.48 -11.93
N ALA A 40 7.58 -12.08 -12.67
CA ALA A 40 6.24 -12.65 -12.55
C ALA A 40 6.22 -14.17 -12.72
N GLU A 41 7.00 -14.71 -13.65
CA GLU A 41 7.11 -16.16 -13.89
C GLU A 41 7.81 -16.92 -12.75
N GLN A 42 8.59 -16.23 -11.91
CA GLN A 42 9.29 -16.81 -10.75
C GLN A 42 8.48 -16.65 -9.45
N ALA A 43 7.26 -16.14 -9.52
CA ALA A 43 6.40 -15.99 -8.35
C ALA A 43 6.04 -17.36 -7.78
N VAL A 44 6.48 -17.63 -6.54
CA VAL A 44 6.04 -18.80 -5.78
C VAL A 44 4.71 -18.46 -5.11
N PRO A 45 3.66 -19.29 -5.25
CA PRO A 45 2.41 -19.08 -4.53
C PRO A 45 2.71 -19.08 -3.03
N ILE A 46 2.32 -18.01 -2.35
CA ILE A 46 2.42 -17.94 -0.89
C ILE A 46 1.22 -18.71 -0.35
N GLU A 47 1.47 -19.82 0.33
CA GLU A 47 0.47 -20.48 1.17
C GLU A 47 0.18 -19.55 2.36
N SER A 48 -0.73 -18.60 2.20
CA SER A 48 -1.29 -17.89 3.33
C SER A 48 -2.25 -18.84 4.03
N ALA A 49 -1.83 -19.39 5.17
CA ALA A 49 -2.76 -19.97 6.13
C ALA A 49 -3.64 -18.84 6.68
N PHE A 50 -4.69 -18.49 5.94
CA PHE A 50 -5.82 -17.78 6.50
C PHE A 50 -6.61 -18.84 7.28
N ASP A 51 -6.19 -19.11 8.52
CA ASP A 51 -7.03 -19.81 9.48
C ASP A 51 -8.25 -18.92 9.67
N GLY A 52 -9.35 -19.32 9.04
CA GLY A 52 -10.59 -18.56 8.95
C GLY A 52 -11.36 -18.57 10.25
N ASP A 53 -10.84 -17.88 11.26
CA ASP A 53 -11.64 -17.29 12.34
C ASP A 53 -11.58 -15.77 12.20
N LEU A 54 -12.06 -15.26 11.05
CA LEU A 54 -12.70 -13.96 11.06
C LEU A 54 -14.03 -14.18 11.77
N ASP A 55 -14.03 -13.99 13.08
CA ASP A 55 -15.25 -13.85 13.88
C ASP A 55 -15.95 -12.59 13.39
N ASP A 56 -16.74 -12.75 12.32
CA ASP A 56 -17.66 -11.76 11.79
C ASP A 56 -18.83 -11.70 12.78
N GLU A 57 -18.55 -11.24 14.01
CA GLU A 57 -19.60 -10.82 14.93
C GLU A 57 -20.33 -9.69 14.22
N PRO A 58 -21.64 -9.84 13.92
CA PRO A 58 -22.40 -8.71 13.45
C PRO A 58 -22.35 -7.65 14.55
N GLU A 59 -21.68 -6.52 14.28
CA GLU A 59 -21.83 -5.33 15.10
C GLU A 59 -23.32 -5.01 15.14
N ASP A 60 -23.97 -5.33 16.26
CA ASP A 60 -25.37 -5.00 16.55
C ASP A 60 -25.58 -3.53 16.21
N GLU A 61 -26.31 -3.28 15.12
CA GLU A 61 -26.67 -1.95 14.68
C GLU A 61 -27.56 -1.33 15.75
N GLY A 62 -26.92 -0.66 16.71
CA GLY A 62 -27.54 0.09 17.78
C GLY A 62 -28.55 1.07 17.21
N SER A 63 -29.81 0.63 17.23
CA SER A 63 -30.99 1.36 16.80
C SER A 63 -31.07 2.72 17.53
N GLN A 64 -30.65 3.78 16.85
CA GLN A 64 -30.95 5.16 17.22
C GLN A 64 -31.75 5.81 16.10
N ALA A 65 -33.07 5.77 16.23
CA ALA A 65 -33.96 6.69 15.53
C ALA A 65 -34.90 7.31 16.58
N ALA A 66 -34.63 8.58 16.85
CA ALA A 66 -35.29 9.45 17.80
C ALA A 66 -36.82 9.40 17.70
N GLU A 67 -37.47 9.34 18.86
CA GLU A 67 -38.87 9.71 19.03
C GLU A 67 -39.05 11.15 18.55
N GLY A 68 -39.64 11.31 17.36
CA GLY A 68 -40.23 12.56 16.93
C GLY A 68 -41.52 12.78 17.71
N GLU A 69 -41.43 13.48 18.83
CA GLU A 69 -42.59 14.06 19.52
C GLU A 69 -43.27 15.04 18.55
N LYS A 70 -44.42 14.63 18.02
CA LYS A 70 -45.37 15.53 17.39
C LYS A 70 -46.33 16.06 18.45
N GLN A 71 -46.91 17.21 18.13
CA GLN A 71 -48.11 17.86 18.69
C GLN A 71 -47.76 19.00 19.66
N SER A 72 -48.30 20.22 19.53
CA SER A 72 -49.48 20.67 18.79
C SER A 72 -49.45 22.17 18.51
#